data_AF-A0A2W2ERS9-F1
#
_entry.id   AF-A0A2W2ERS9-F1
#
_cell.length_a   1.000
_cell.length_b   1.000
_cell.length_c   1.000
_cell.angle_alpha   90.00
_cell.angle_beta   90.00
_cell.angle_gamma   90.00
#
_symmetry.space_group_name_H-M   'P 1'
#
loop_
_entity.id
_entity.type
_entity.pdbx_description
1 polymer ?
#
loop_
_entity_poly.entity_id
_entity_poly.type
_entity_poly.pdbx_seq_one_letter_code
_entity_poly.pdbx_strand_id
1 'polypeptide(L)' 'MTGTDEGDRPADRFESARNTVLQHRKDGTCFHCQDHGCTQHAWAIEELARHPGGRKLLRQLGLPTDESTQEGQPR' A
#
# COMPACT_ATOMS: atom_id res chain seq x y z
N MET A 1 18.62 22.91 13.58
CA MET A 1 19.27 21.58 13.52
C MET A 1 18.25 20.59 14.07
N THR A 2 17.38 20.07 13.20
CA THR A 2 17.41 18.71 12.62
C THR A 2 17.13 17.63 13.67
N GLY A 3 15.86 17.21 13.74
CA GLY A 3 15.40 16.17 14.66
C GLY A 3 13.94 15.80 14.40
N THR A 4 13.62 15.43 13.16
CA THR A 4 12.37 14.71 12.86
C THR A 4 12.68 13.65 11.82
N ASP A 5 13.70 12.84 12.13
CA ASP A 5 13.97 11.55 11.47
C ASP A 5 13.21 10.47 12.24
N GLU A 6 11.91 10.68 12.44
CA GLU A 6 11.02 9.76 13.16
C GLU A 6 9.97 9.13 12.23
N GLY A 7 10.01 9.44 10.93
CA GLY A 7 9.00 9.02 9.97
C GLY A 7 9.44 7.95 8.97
N ASP A 8 10.70 7.51 9.01
CA ASP A 8 11.27 6.67 7.94
C ASP A 8 11.73 5.28 8.38
N ARG A 9 11.30 4.83 9.56
CA ARG A 9 11.57 3.45 9.97
C ARG A 9 10.67 2.51 9.15
N PRO A 10 11.19 1.34 8.72
CA PRO A 10 10.41 0.37 7.96
C PRO A 10 9.09 -0.06 8.62
N ALA A 11 9.03 -0.08 9.96
CA ALA A 11 7.81 -0.37 10.70
C ALA A 11 6.74 0.72 10.51
N ASP A 12 7.15 1.99 10.51
CA ASP A 12 6.25 3.14 10.35
C ASP A 12 5.66 3.16 8.93
N ARG A 13 6.44 2.75 7.92
CA ARG A 13 5.96 2.59 6.55
C ARG A 13 4.91 1.48 6.42
N PHE A 14 5.13 0.33 7.08
CA PHE A 14 4.15 -0.77 7.07
C PHE A 14 2.83 -0.37 7.73
N GLU A 15 2.89 0.26 8.91
CA GLU A 15 1.68 0.72 9.60
C GLU A 15 0.94 1.79 8.82
N SER A 16 1.68 2.73 8.22
CA SER A 16 1.12 3.77 7.35
C SER A 16 0.40 3.15 6.15
N ALA A 17 1.06 2.22 5.45
CA ALA A 17 0.47 1.51 4.31
C ALA A 17 -0.79 0.73 4.70
N ARG A 18 -0.77 0.02 5.85
CA ARG A 18 -1.93 -0.68 6.40
C ARG A 18 -3.11 0.27 6.60
N ASN A 19 -2.87 1.41 7.25
CA ASN A 19 -3.91 2.39 7.54
C ASN A 19 -4.49 3.00 6.26
N THR A 20 -3.63 3.34 5.28
CA THR A 20 -4.07 3.87 3.98
C THR A 20 -4.99 2.91 3.25
N VAL A 21 -4.63 1.61 3.20
CA VAL A 21 -5.47 0.59 2.54
C VAL A 21 -6.80 0.40 3.27
N LEU A 22 -6.80 0.35 4.59
CA LEU A 22 -8.03 0.21 5.38
C LEU A 22 -8.96 1.42 5.21
N GLN A 23 -8.40 2.63 5.12
CA GLN A 23 -9.17 3.85 4.85
C GLN A 23 -9.86 3.77 3.49
N HIS A 24 -9.15 3.38 2.43
CA HIS A 24 -9.75 3.22 1.10
C HIS A 24 -10.82 2.13 1.06
N ARG A 25 -10.66 1.05 1.83
CA ARG A 25 -11.71 0.03 1.92
C ARG A 25 -12.98 0.56 2.58
N LYS A 26 -12.86 1.42 3.59
CA LYS A 26 -13.99 1.93 4.37
C LYS A 26 -14.71 3.07 3.65
N ASP A 27 -13.96 4.08 3.23
CA ASP A 27 -14.49 5.35 2.74
C ASP A 27 -14.39 5.46 1.21
N GLY A 28 -13.80 4.47 0.55
CA GLY A 28 -13.56 4.46 -0.90
C GLY A 28 -12.45 5.43 -1.35
N THR A 29 -12.02 6.36 -0.49
CA THR A 29 -11.16 7.48 -0.86
C THR A 29 -10.24 7.95 0.27
N CYS A 30 -9.18 8.66 -0.11
CA CYS A 30 -8.26 9.42 0.75
C CYS A 30 -8.42 10.93 0.45
N PHE A 31 -7.99 11.84 1.33
CA PHE A 31 -8.00 13.29 1.04
C PHE A 31 -7.17 13.67 -0.21
N HIS A 32 -6.25 12.80 -0.60
CA HIS A 32 -5.39 12.95 -1.77
C HIS A 32 -5.87 12.15 -3.00
N CYS A 33 -7.09 11.60 -2.98
CA CYS A 33 -7.68 10.95 -4.14
C CYS A 33 -7.90 12.02 -5.20
N GLN A 34 -7.37 11.78 -6.40
CA GLN A 34 -7.67 12.56 -7.59
C GLN A 34 -8.55 11.72 -8.52
N ASP A 35 -9.15 12.35 -9.54
CA ASP A 35 -10.01 11.70 -10.52
C ASP A 35 -9.34 10.51 -11.24
N HIS A 36 -8.00 10.42 -11.21
CA HIS A 36 -7.21 9.36 -11.84
C HIS A 36 -6.66 8.31 -10.85
N GLY A 37 -7.01 8.38 -9.56
CA GLY A 37 -6.57 7.44 -8.52
C GLY A 37 -5.96 8.10 -7.28
N CYS A 38 -5.52 7.29 -6.30
CA CYS A 38 -4.76 7.74 -5.12
C CYS A 38 -3.36 7.11 -5.18
N THR A 39 -2.34 7.93 -5.44
CA THR A 39 -0.93 7.50 -5.46
C THR A 39 -0.50 6.89 -4.12
N GLN A 40 -1.05 7.39 -3.00
CA GLN A 40 -0.81 6.81 -1.69
C GLN A 40 -1.43 5.41 -1.54
N HIS A 41 -2.58 5.15 -2.18
CA HIS A 41 -3.17 3.81 -2.17
C HIS A 41 -2.32 2.83 -2.97
N ALA A 42 -1.85 3.24 -4.15
CA ALA A 42 -0.95 2.44 -4.97
C ALA A 42 0.34 2.11 -4.21
N TRP A 43 1.00 3.14 -3.64
CA TRP A 43 2.16 2.96 -2.78
C TRP A 43 1.88 2.01 -1.62
N ALA A 44 0.76 2.15 -0.93
CA ALA A 44 0.43 1.32 0.23
C ALA A 44 0.23 -0.15 -0.15
N ILE A 45 -0.36 -0.44 -1.32
CA ILE A 45 -0.48 -1.80 -1.84
C ILE A 45 0.91 -2.37 -2.14
N GLU A 46 1.77 -1.62 -2.83
CA GLU A 46 3.14 -2.03 -3.16
C GLU A 46 3.98 -2.29 -1.90
N GLU A 47 3.88 -1.41 -0.90
CA GLU A 47 4.61 -1.54 0.36
C GLU A 47 4.14 -2.78 1.12
N LEU A 48 2.83 -2.98 1.28
CA LEU A 48 2.29 -4.19 1.92
C LEU A 48 2.66 -5.48 1.17
N ALA A 49 2.75 -5.44 -0.16
CA ALA A 49 3.15 -6.59 -0.97
C ALA A 49 4.62 -7.00 -0.72
N ARG A 50 5.47 -6.15 -0.14
CA ARG A 50 6.85 -6.49 0.24
C ARG A 50 6.95 -7.31 1.52
N HIS A 51 5.90 -7.34 2.34
CA HIS A 51 5.90 -8.01 3.64
C HIS A 51 4.96 -9.24 3.67
N PRO A 52 5.36 -10.38 4.29
CA PRO A 52 4.49 -11.55 4.43
C PRO A 52 3.14 -11.23 5.11
N GLY A 53 3.16 -10.39 6.15
CA GLY A 53 1.96 -9.93 6.84
C GLY A 53 1.07 -9.04 5.95
N GLY A 54 1.68 -8.18 5.12
CA GLY A 54 0.95 -7.31 4.20
C GLY A 54 0.32 -8.09 3.04
N ARG A 55 1.02 -9.08 2.46
CA ARG A 55 0.42 -9.99 1.46
C ARG A 55 -0.80 -10.74 1.99
N LYS A 56 -0.73 -11.23 3.24
CA LYS A 56 -1.88 -11.89 3.89
C LYS A 56 -3.06 -10.92 4.02
N LEU A 57 -2.80 -9.68 4.45
CA LEU A 57 -3.82 -8.65 4.55
C LEU A 57 -4.43 -8.35 3.17
N LEU A 58 -3.63 -8.03 2.15
CA LEU A 58 -4.11 -7.74 0.80
C LEU A 58 -5.02 -8.84 0.26
N ARG A 59 -4.64 -10.12 0.42
CA ARG A 59 -5.49 -11.27 0.05
C ARG A 59 -6.84 -11.29 0.79
N GLN A 60 -6.87 -10.96 2.09
CA GLN A 60 -8.12 -10.87 2.86
C GLN A 60 -9.01 -9.69 2.44
N LEU A 61 -8.41 -8.64 1.89
CA LEU A 61 -9.11 -7.47 1.39
C LEU A 61 -9.55 -7.63 -0.09
N GLY A 62 -9.11 -8.70 -0.78
CA GLY A 62 -9.34 -8.87 -2.21
C GLY A 62 -8.52 -7.90 -3.08
N LEU A 63 -7.43 -7.36 -2.54
CA LEU A 63 -6.55 -6.42 -3.22
C LEU A 63 -5.40 -7.15 -3.92
N PRO A 64 -4.88 -6.58 -5.02
CA PRO A 64 -3.78 -7.21 -5.75
C PRO A 64 -2.54 -7.31 -4.86
N THR A 65 -1.92 -8.47 -4.88
CA THR A 65 -0.55 -8.67 -4.43
C THR A 65 0.33 -8.71 -5.68
N ASP A 66 1.48 -8.05 -5.67
CA ASP A 66 2.41 -7.91 -6.82
C ASP A 66 2.87 -9.24 -7.46
N GLU A 67 2.46 -10.39 -6.92
CA GLU A 67 2.49 -11.69 -7.60
C GLU A 67 1.74 -11.67 -8.97
N SER A 68 0.87 -10.69 -9.23
CA SER A 68 0.19 -10.50 -10.52
C SER A 68 0.96 -9.67 -11.56
N THR A 69 2.11 -9.06 -11.23
CA THR A 69 2.85 -8.20 -12.18
C THR A 69 3.99 -8.91 -12.92
N GLN A 70 4.07 -10.25 -12.85
CA GLN A 70 4.88 -11.01 -13.81
C GLN A 70 4.13 -11.14 -15.14
N GLU A 71 3.97 -10.00 -15.82
CA GLU A 71 3.70 -9.93 -17.26
C GLU A 71 4.92 -10.48 -18.01
N GLY A 72 5.05 -11.80 -17.97
CA GLY A 72 6.01 -12.61 -18.68
C GLY A 72 5.27 -13.70 -19.41
N GLN A 73 4.36 -13.32 -20.32
CA GLN A 73 3.74 -14.24 -21.27
C GLN A 73 4.53 -14.18 -22.58
N PRO A 74 5.53 -15.06 -22.82
CA PRO A 74 6.08 -15.19 -24.15
C PRO A 74 5.01 -15.82 -25.06
N ARG A 75 4.77 -15.19 -26.21
CA ARG A 75 4.05 -15.80 -27.33
C ARG A 75 4.88 -16.91 -27.97
#